data_AF-A0A3B8XAI1-F1
#
_entry.id   AF-A0A3B8XAI1-F1
#
_cell.length_a   1.000
_cell.length_b   1.000
_cell.length_c   1.000
_cell.angle_alpha   90.00
_cell.angle_beta   90.00
_cell.angle_gamma   90.00
#
_symmetry.space_group_name_H-M   'P 1'
#
loop_
_entity.id
_entity.type
_entity.pdbx_description
1 polymer ?
#
loop_
_entity_poly.entity_id
_entity_poly.type
_entity_poly.pdbx_seq_one_letter_code
_entity_poly.pdbx_strand_id
1 'polypeptide(L)'
;DRFCAVRDSLGCPVYEYEFLRELPTDEAHPASAAGAFHSAELWYTFGTLSRSWRPFTEADYALSARMVDAWTAFCRDGNPGWPAYKHDQPFKQDFDID
;
A
#
# COMPACT_ATOMS: atom_id res chain seq x y z
N ASP A 1 3.10 -8.27 -13.34
CA ASP A 1 1.76 -7.75 -13.70
C ASP A 1 0.91 -8.62 -14.67
N ARG A 2 1.15 -9.94 -14.83
CA ARG A 2 0.30 -10.82 -15.68
C ARG A 2 -1.20 -10.76 -15.36
N PHE A 3 -1.55 -10.68 -14.07
CA PHE A 3 -2.96 -10.56 -13.65
C PHE A 3 -3.58 -9.26 -14.14
N CYS A 4 -2.88 -8.13 -13.99
CA CYS A 4 -3.31 -6.82 -14.45
C CYS A 4 -3.51 -6.81 -15.98
N ALA A 5 -2.57 -7.40 -16.73
CA ALA A 5 -2.70 -7.54 -18.18
C ALA A 5 -3.95 -8.36 -18.60
N VAL A 6 -4.28 -9.43 -17.86
CA VAL A 6 -5.51 -10.21 -18.11
C VAL A 6 -6.76 -9.41 -17.78
N ARG A 7 -6.76 -8.62 -16.70
CA ARG A 7 -7.90 -7.78 -16.33
C ARG A 7 -8.15 -6.68 -17.38
N ASP A 8 -7.08 -6.04 -17.84
CA ASP A 8 -7.15 -5.00 -18.86
C ASP A 8 -7.67 -5.54 -20.21
N SER A 9 -7.23 -6.73 -20.64
CA SER A 9 -7.72 -7.34 -21.89
C SER A 9 -9.21 -7.72 -21.87
N LEU A 10 -9.79 -7.85 -20.68
CA LEU A 10 -11.23 -8.05 -20.46
C LEU A 10 -12.01 -6.73 -20.36
N GLY A 11 -11.37 -5.58 -20.62
CA GLY A 11 -11.99 -4.26 -20.51
C GLY A 11 -12.33 -3.86 -19.08
N CYS A 12 -11.77 -4.55 -18.08
CA CYS A 12 -12.05 -4.29 -16.68
C CYS A 12 -10.94 -3.42 -16.07
N PRO A 13 -11.28 -2.24 -15.50
CA PRO A 13 -10.29 -1.45 -14.77
C PRO A 13 -9.60 -2.28 -13.68
N VAL A 14 -8.28 -2.12 -13.60
CA VAL A 14 -7.41 -2.75 -12.60
C VAL A 14 -6.36 -1.74 -12.17
N TYR A 15 -6.09 -1.71 -10.88
CA TYR A 15 -5.15 -0.77 -10.27
C TYR A 15 -4.13 -1.58 -9.49
N GLU A 16 -2.86 -1.29 -9.72
CA GLU A 16 -1.74 -1.96 -9.04
C GLU A 16 -1.07 -0.96 -8.10
N TYR A 17 -0.69 -1.44 -6.91
CA TYR A 17 0.20 -0.71 -6.01
C TYR A 17 1.25 -1.66 -5.45
N GLU A 18 2.37 -1.11 -5.00
CA GLU A 18 3.42 -1.83 -4.27
C GLU A 18 3.71 -1.12 -2.95
N PHE A 19 3.67 -1.84 -1.84
CA PHE A 19 4.05 -1.32 -0.54
C PHE A 19 5.54 -1.58 -0.33
N LEU A 20 6.33 -0.51 -0.36
CA LEU A 20 7.80 -0.56 -0.29
C LEU A 20 8.32 -0.22 1.11
N ARG A 21 7.48 0.39 1.96
CA ARG A 21 7.88 0.88 3.26
C ARG A 21 8.41 -0.23 4.17
N GLU A 22 9.69 -0.15 4.48
CA GLU A 22 10.31 -1.00 5.49
C GLU A 22 9.78 -0.67 6.88
N LEU A 23 9.30 -1.66 7.65
CA LEU A 23 8.83 -1.35 9.00
C LEU A 23 9.99 -0.91 9.91
N PRO A 24 9.76 0.09 10.78
CA PRO A 24 10.77 0.46 11.76
C PRO A 24 11.00 -0.70 12.73
N THR A 25 12.28 -1.02 12.94
CA THR A 25 12.72 -2.03 13.91
C THR A 25 12.70 -1.42 15.30
N ASP A 26 12.14 -2.16 16.26
CA ASP A 26 12.25 -1.81 17.67
C ASP A 26 13.42 -2.57 18.28
N GLU A 27 14.36 -1.85 18.92
CA GLU A 27 15.49 -2.44 19.62
C GLU A 27 15.05 -3.35 20.77
N ALA A 28 13.87 -3.11 21.37
CA ALA A 28 13.30 -3.98 22.39
C ALA A 28 12.73 -5.29 21.82
N HIS A 29 12.48 -5.35 20.50
CA HIS A 29 11.95 -6.51 19.79
C HIS A 29 12.82 -6.88 18.58
N PRO A 30 14.09 -7.27 18.77
CA PRO A 30 15.05 -7.48 17.70
C PRO A 30 14.73 -8.69 16.82
N ALA A 31 13.86 -9.60 17.28
CA ALA A 31 13.34 -10.71 16.50
C ALA A 31 12.13 -10.34 15.64
N SER A 32 11.66 -9.09 15.69
CA SER A 32 10.56 -8.63 14.84
C SER A 32 11.02 -8.60 13.38
N ALA A 33 10.16 -9.10 12.47
CA ALA A 33 10.47 -9.08 11.05
C ALA A 33 10.74 -7.64 10.57
N ALA A 34 11.82 -7.45 9.82
CA ALA A 34 12.20 -6.17 9.23
C ALA A 34 11.76 -6.10 7.76
N GLY A 35 11.80 -4.89 7.18
CA GLY A 35 11.44 -4.65 5.79
C GLY A 35 9.94 -4.68 5.52
N ALA A 36 9.57 -4.66 4.24
CA ALA A 36 8.21 -4.78 3.73
C ALA A 36 7.78 -6.25 3.60
N PHE A 37 7.76 -6.98 4.72
CA PHE A 37 7.38 -8.39 4.71
C PHE A 37 5.87 -8.59 4.44
N HIS A 38 5.46 -9.81 4.11
CA HIS A 38 4.05 -10.14 3.88
C HIS A 38 3.17 -9.78 5.09
N SER A 39 2.14 -8.95 4.89
CA SER A 39 1.27 -8.37 5.93
C SER A 39 1.82 -7.14 6.69
N ALA A 40 3.00 -6.63 6.33
CA ALA A 40 3.57 -5.41 6.93
C ALA A 40 2.69 -4.17 6.69
N GLU A 41 1.97 -4.13 5.59
CA GLU A 41 1.11 -3.04 5.15
C GLU A 41 -0.22 -2.97 5.91
N LEU A 42 -0.64 -4.04 6.60
CA LEU A 42 -1.98 -4.11 7.21
C LEU A 42 -2.23 -3.00 8.24
N TRP A 43 -1.22 -2.64 9.04
CA TRP A 43 -1.36 -1.53 9.98
C TRP A 43 -1.63 -0.20 9.26
N TYR A 44 -1.01 0.00 8.09
CA TYR A 44 -1.18 1.21 7.26
C TYR A 44 -2.55 1.20 6.57
N THR A 45 -2.90 0.09 5.92
CA THR A 45 -4.16 -0.10 5.19
C THR A 45 -5.39 0.12 6.08
N PHE A 46 -5.32 -0.26 7.36
CA PHE A 46 -6.43 -0.13 8.31
C PHE A 46 -6.34 1.10 9.22
N GLY A 47 -5.32 1.95 9.10
CA GLY A 47 -5.15 3.11 9.99
C GLY A 47 -4.94 2.72 11.46
N THR A 48 -4.20 1.64 11.72
CA THR A 48 -4.05 1.04 13.06
C THR A 48 -2.62 1.04 13.59
N LEU A 49 -1.75 1.91 13.06
CA LEU A 49 -0.35 2.05 13.51
C LEU A 49 -0.23 2.22 15.05
N SER A 50 -1.15 2.97 15.66
CA SER A 50 -1.20 3.20 17.12
C SER A 50 -1.51 1.96 17.97
N ARG A 51 -1.88 0.83 17.35
CA ARG A 51 -2.12 -0.46 18.01
C ARG A 51 -0.91 -1.40 17.91
N SER A 52 0.18 -0.95 17.30
CA SER A 52 1.44 -1.68 17.22
C SER A 52 2.42 -1.14 18.27
N TRP A 53 3.37 -1.98 18.69
CA TRP A 53 4.48 -1.57 19.54
C TRP A 53 5.64 -0.93 18.74
N ARG A 54 5.59 -0.97 17.40
CA ARG A 54 6.65 -0.44 16.56
C ARG A 54 6.75 1.08 16.64
N PRO A 55 7.96 1.66 16.54
CA PRO A 55 8.17 3.10 16.65
C PRO A 55 7.88 3.79 15.32
N PHE A 56 6.60 3.86 14.93
CA PHE A 56 6.16 4.56 13.73
C PHE A 56 6.35 6.09 13.86
N THR A 57 6.79 6.70 12.77
CA THR A 57 7.05 8.14 12.63
C THR A 57 5.83 8.88 12.09
N GLU A 58 5.83 10.22 12.15
CA GLU A 58 4.77 11.04 11.53
C GLU A 58 4.62 10.76 10.03
N ALA A 59 5.72 10.46 9.32
CA ALA A 59 5.68 10.08 7.91
C ALA A 59 4.94 8.74 7.69
N ASP A 60 5.05 7.79 8.61
CA ASP A 60 4.30 6.52 8.56
C ASP A 60 2.79 6.77 8.74
N TYR A 61 2.40 7.69 9.64
CA TYR A 61 1.00 8.09 9.79
C TYR A 61 0.46 8.80 8.55
N ALA A 62 1.26 9.66 7.91
CA ALA A 62 0.89 10.31 6.65
C ALA A 62 0.75 9.29 5.50
N LEU A 63 1.66 8.33 5.40
CA LEU A 63 1.55 7.21 4.45
C LEU A 63 0.29 6.38 4.71
N SER A 64 0.00 6.04 5.97
CA SER A 64 -1.21 5.30 6.34
C SER A 64 -2.48 6.07 5.96
N ALA A 65 -2.53 7.38 6.18
CA ALA A 65 -3.64 8.21 5.72
C ALA A 65 -3.83 8.13 4.20
N ARG A 66 -2.74 8.25 3.41
CA ARG A 66 -2.80 8.11 1.94
C ARG A 66 -3.33 6.74 1.51
N MET A 67 -2.92 5.66 2.17
CA MET A 67 -3.40 4.30 1.86
C MET A 67 -4.89 4.13 2.21
N VAL A 68 -5.33 4.64 3.36
CA VAL A 68 -6.75 4.62 3.76
C VAL A 68 -7.61 5.42 2.77
N ASP A 69 -7.15 6.60 2.36
CA ASP A 69 -7.84 7.42 1.35
C ASP A 69 -7.95 6.69 0.01
N ALA A 70 -6.89 6.03 -0.46
CA ALA A 70 -6.91 5.26 -1.69
C ALA A 70 -7.91 4.08 -1.64
N TRP A 71 -7.88 3.30 -0.56
CA TRP A 71 -8.82 2.19 -0.38
C TRP A 71 -10.27 2.65 -0.25
N THR A 72 -10.52 3.72 0.50
CA THR A 72 -11.88 4.26 0.67
C THR A 72 -12.40 4.93 -0.60
N ALA A 73 -11.54 5.57 -1.38
CA ALA A 73 -11.89 6.07 -2.70
C ALA A 73 -12.28 4.93 -3.63
N PHE A 74 -11.44 3.89 -3.75
CA PHE A 74 -11.76 2.72 -4.54
C PHE A 74 -13.09 2.06 -4.15
N CYS A 75 -13.35 1.90 -2.85
CA CYS A 75 -14.63 1.36 -2.37
C CYS A 75 -15.84 2.25 -2.73
N ARG A 76 -15.65 3.57 -2.82
CA ARG A 76 -16.72 4.54 -3.10
C ARG A 76 -17.03 4.64 -4.60
N ASP A 77 -16.02 4.74 -5.44
CA ASP A 77 -16.15 5.13 -6.85
C ASP A 77 -15.40 4.22 -7.84
N GLY A 78 -14.68 3.19 -7.34
CA GLY A 78 -13.90 2.28 -8.16
C GLY A 78 -12.57 2.85 -8.64
N ASN A 79 -12.17 4.05 -8.20
CA ASN A 79 -10.90 4.69 -8.57
C ASN A 79 -10.10 5.11 -7.31
N PRO A 80 -8.91 4.52 -7.07
CA PRO A 80 -8.12 4.83 -5.89
C PRO A 80 -7.33 6.15 -5.99
N GLY A 81 -7.42 6.89 -7.11
CA GLY A 81 -6.77 8.20 -7.28
C GLY A 81 -5.60 8.23 -8.26
N TRP A 82 -5.33 7.14 -8.99
CA TRP A 82 -4.28 7.07 -10.02
C TRP A 82 -4.78 6.36 -11.29
N PRO A 83 -4.04 6.43 -12.41
CA PRO A 83 -4.44 5.76 -13.66
C PRO A 83 -4.61 4.25 -13.50
N ALA A 84 -5.66 3.69 -14.11
CA ALA A 84 -5.78 2.24 -14.22
C ALA A 84 -4.60 1.69 -15.04
N TYR A 85 -4.13 0.50 -14.66
CA TYR A 85 -3.12 -0.22 -15.42
C TYR A 85 -3.57 -0.42 -16.87
N LYS A 86 -2.66 -0.20 -17.80
CA LYS A 86 -2.80 -0.55 -19.22
C LYS A 86 -1.63 -1.39 -19.66
N HIS A 87 -1.87 -2.44 -20.45
CA HIS A 87 -0.79 -3.33 -20.85
C HIS A 87 0.30 -2.63 -21.68
N ASP A 88 -0.08 -1.64 -22.49
CA ASP A 88 0.82 -0.80 -23.28
C ASP A 88 1.41 0.39 -22.50
N GLN A 89 0.81 0.73 -21.35
CA GLN A 89 1.27 1.78 -20.45
C GLN A 89 1.04 1.35 -18.97
N PRO A 90 1.87 0.45 -18.44
CA PRO A 90 1.70 -0.05 -17.08
C PRO A 90 1.90 1.08 -16.08
N PHE A 91 1.02 1.15 -15.09
CA PHE A 91 1.14 2.07 -13.96
C PHE A 91 0.99 1.29 -12.66
N LYS A 92 1.85 1.61 -11.70
CA LYS A 92 1.83 1.08 -10.34
C LYS A 92 2.03 2.24 -9.36
N GLN A 93 1.19 2.31 -8.35
CA GLN A 93 1.36 3.24 -7.25
C GLN A 93 2.34 2.67 -6.22
N ASP A 94 3.47 3.34 -6.02
CA ASP A 94 4.39 2.96 -4.95
C ASP A 94 3.97 3.65 -3.64
N PHE A 95 3.86 2.86 -2.58
CA PHE A 95 3.58 3.32 -1.23
C PHE A 95 4.85 3.19 -0.38
N ASP A 96 5.52 4.32 -0.23
CA ASP A 96 6.60 4.53 0.72
C ASP A 96 6.44 5.91 1.37
N ILE A 97 7.20 6.17 2.43
CA ILE A 97 7.34 7.51 2.99
C ILE A 97 8.13 8.39 2.02
N ASP A 98 7.86 9.70 2.03
CA ASP A 98 8.55 10.69 1.18
C ASP A 98 9.97 10.99 1.66
#